data_AF-A0A7W0YKL3-F1
#
_entry.id   AF-A0A7W0YKL3-F1
#
_cell.length_a   1.000
_cell.length_b   1.000
_cell.length_c   1.000
_cell.angle_alpha   90.00
_cell.angle_beta   90.00
_cell.angle_gamma   90.00
#
_symmetry.space_group_name_H-M   'P 1'
#
loop_
_entity.id
_entity.type
_entity.pdbx_description
1 polymer ?
#
loop_
_entity_poly.entity_id
_entity_poly.type
_entity_poly.pdbx_seq_one_letter_code
_entity_poly.pdbx_strand_id
1 'polypeptide(L)'
;GFPENAAYAASKYGLRGLHETLEAEFRGSGVRLTLVSPGAVDTTIWDPFDPDHREGFPPRSAMLRPADVAEAILFVATRPPQVHVAWLRLGPA
;
A
#
# COMPACT_ATOMS: atom_id res chain seq x y z
N GLY A 1 -8.30 -10.63 2.07
CA GLY A 1 -8.08 -10.22 3.48
C GLY A 1 -7.40 -11.35 4.21
N PHE A 2 -6.80 -11.09 5.35
CA PHE A 2 -6.22 -12.12 6.22
C PHE A 2 -7.19 -12.44 7.37
N PRO A 3 -7.18 -13.66 7.92
CA PRO A 3 -7.85 -13.96 9.18
C PRO A 3 -7.49 -12.93 10.26
N GLU A 4 -8.41 -12.68 11.19
CA GLU A 4 -8.24 -11.74 12.32
C GLU A 4 -8.03 -10.26 11.95
N ASN A 5 -8.05 -9.91 10.67
CA ASN A 5 -7.80 -8.56 10.18
C ASN A 5 -9.06 -7.85 9.67
N ALA A 6 -10.27 -8.24 10.12
CA ALA A 6 -11.52 -7.75 9.55
C ALA A 6 -11.64 -6.21 9.59
N ALA A 7 -11.38 -5.60 10.76
CA ALA A 7 -11.43 -4.14 10.91
C ALA A 7 -10.35 -3.43 10.06
N TYR A 8 -9.12 -3.97 10.06
CA TYR A 8 -8.04 -3.44 9.24
C TYR A 8 -8.38 -3.52 7.74
N ALA A 9 -8.84 -4.67 7.27
CA ALA A 9 -9.27 -4.88 5.89
C ALA A 9 -10.41 -3.92 5.52
N ALA A 10 -11.45 -3.80 6.34
CA ALA A 10 -12.55 -2.87 6.12
C ALA A 10 -12.05 -1.43 5.96
N SER A 11 -11.14 -0.97 6.83
CA SER A 11 -10.56 0.39 6.73
C SER A 11 -9.77 0.62 5.44
N LYS A 12 -8.98 -0.38 4.98
CA LYS A 12 -8.17 -0.26 3.76
C LYS A 12 -9.02 -0.35 2.49
N TYR A 13 -10.10 -1.14 2.50
CA TYR A 13 -11.09 -1.11 1.42
C TYR A 13 -11.86 0.22 1.41
N GLY A 14 -12.20 0.76 2.58
CA GLY A 14 -12.80 2.09 2.70
C GLY A 14 -11.88 3.19 2.15
N LEU A 15 -10.59 3.13 2.44
CA LEU A 15 -9.58 4.04 1.88
C LEU A 15 -9.53 3.96 0.35
N ARG A 16 -9.67 2.76 -0.22
CA ARG A 16 -9.77 2.60 -1.68
C ARG A 16 -11.02 3.29 -2.25
N GLY A 17 -12.19 3.08 -1.63
CA GLY A 17 -13.41 3.76 -2.06
C GLY A 17 -13.29 5.29 -1.98
N LEU A 18 -12.67 5.81 -0.90
CA LEU A 18 -12.35 7.23 -0.77
C LEU A 18 -11.44 7.71 -1.91
N HIS A 19 -10.38 6.97 -2.22
CA HIS A 19 -9.46 7.29 -3.31
C HIS A 19 -10.17 7.37 -4.67
N GLU A 20 -10.99 6.37 -5.02
CA GLU A 20 -11.73 6.32 -6.28
C GLU A 20 -12.74 7.49 -6.40
N THR A 21 -13.39 7.87 -5.29
CA THR A 21 -14.26 9.06 -5.25
C THR A 21 -13.47 10.35 -5.50
N LEU A 22 -12.35 10.55 -4.79
CA LEU A 22 -11.51 11.74 -4.97
C LEU A 22 -10.93 11.80 -6.39
N GLU A 23 -10.56 10.68 -6.99
CA GLU A 23 -10.09 10.65 -8.38
C GLU A 23 -11.16 11.15 -9.36
N ALA A 24 -12.43 10.79 -9.13
CA ALA A 24 -13.55 11.30 -9.92
C ALA A 24 -13.77 12.81 -9.72
N GLU A 25 -13.72 13.29 -8.47
CA GLU A 25 -13.92 14.70 -8.12
C GLU A 25 -12.81 15.62 -8.67
N PHE A 26 -11.57 15.15 -8.70
CA PHE A 26 -10.41 15.92 -9.17
C PHE A 26 -10.14 15.77 -10.67
N ARG A 27 -10.98 15.04 -11.42
CA ARG A 27 -10.81 14.85 -12.86
C ARG A 27 -10.78 16.19 -13.59
N GLY A 28 -9.73 16.41 -14.38
CA GLY A 28 -9.54 17.64 -15.16
C GLY A 28 -8.91 18.81 -14.38
N SER A 29 -8.65 18.66 -13.08
CA SER A 29 -7.98 19.69 -12.26
C SER A 29 -6.46 19.77 -12.48
N GLY A 30 -5.85 18.78 -13.13
CA GLY A 30 -4.40 18.61 -13.21
C GLY A 30 -3.76 17.94 -11.99
N VAL A 31 -4.54 17.64 -10.94
CA VAL A 31 -4.08 16.85 -9.78
C VAL A 31 -4.15 15.36 -10.11
N ARG A 32 -3.07 14.62 -9.81
CA ARG A 32 -3.01 13.15 -9.91
C ARG A 32 -3.12 12.53 -8.52
N LEU A 33 -3.92 11.47 -8.40
CA LEU A 33 -4.07 10.71 -7.17
C LEU A 33 -3.57 9.30 -7.40
N THR A 34 -2.70 8.77 -6.54
CA THR A 34 -2.21 7.40 -6.65
C THR A 34 -2.47 6.65 -5.36
N LEU A 35 -3.12 5.50 -5.46
CA LEU A 35 -3.21 4.54 -4.37
C LEU A 35 -1.99 3.63 -4.40
N VAL A 36 -1.13 3.71 -3.36
CA VAL A 36 0.00 2.79 -3.18
C VAL A 36 -0.42 1.70 -2.17
N SER A 37 -0.42 0.45 -2.59
CA SER A 37 -0.90 -0.71 -1.83
C SER A 37 0.20 -1.75 -1.64
N PRO A 38 1.07 -1.57 -0.63
CA PRO A 38 2.10 -2.56 -0.32
C PRO A 38 1.51 -3.80 0.36
N GLY A 39 2.20 -4.93 0.16
CA GLY A 39 2.06 -6.17 0.94
C GLY A 39 2.73 -6.05 2.30
N ALA A 40 3.26 -7.15 2.82
CA ALA A 40 4.00 -7.10 4.09
C ALA A 40 5.28 -6.28 3.95
N VAL A 41 5.48 -5.31 4.84
CA VAL A 41 6.65 -4.42 4.88
C VAL A 41 7.26 -4.45 6.27
N ASP A 42 8.55 -4.76 6.38
CA ASP A 42 9.29 -4.82 7.64
C ASP A 42 9.35 -3.43 8.28
N THR A 43 8.45 -3.22 9.23
CA THR A 43 8.25 -1.98 9.98
C THR A 43 7.84 -2.32 11.41
N THR A 44 7.83 -1.31 12.28
CA THR A 44 7.45 -1.48 13.70
C THR A 44 5.97 -1.86 13.90
N ILE A 45 5.12 -1.80 12.86
CA ILE A 45 3.73 -2.26 12.96
C ILE A 45 3.65 -3.76 13.30
N TRP A 46 4.70 -4.52 12.99
CA TRP A 46 4.77 -5.96 13.25
C TRP A 46 5.27 -6.30 14.66
N ASP A 47 5.87 -5.36 15.38
CA ASP A 47 6.50 -5.62 16.69
C ASP A 47 5.54 -6.30 17.69
N PRO A 48 4.27 -5.87 17.84
CA PRO A 48 3.33 -6.51 18.77
C PRO A 48 2.90 -7.93 18.35
N PHE A 49 3.16 -8.34 17.10
CA PHE A 49 2.71 -9.61 16.55
C PHE A 49 3.79 -10.68 16.53
N ASP A 50 5.06 -10.27 16.68
CA ASP A 50 6.25 -11.13 16.65
C ASP A 50 6.21 -12.16 15.49
N PRO A 51 6.22 -11.69 14.23
CA PRO A 51 5.92 -12.52 13.06
C PRO A 51 6.95 -13.63 12.81
N ASP A 52 8.18 -13.49 13.32
CA ASP A 52 9.23 -14.50 13.17
C ASP A 52 9.01 -15.73 14.07
N HIS A 53 8.18 -15.59 15.11
CA HIS A 53 7.87 -16.65 16.08
C HIS A 53 6.39 -17.04 16.10
N ARG A 54 5.56 -16.48 15.21
CA ARG A 54 4.11 -16.73 15.14
C ARG A 54 3.72 -17.40 13.83
N GLU A 55 3.15 -18.60 13.94
CA GLU A 55 2.65 -19.34 12.78
C GLU A 55 1.57 -18.57 12.01
N GLY A 56 1.61 -18.65 10.67
CA GLY A 56 0.68 -17.96 9.78
C GLY A 56 1.05 -16.51 9.43
N PHE A 57 2.10 -15.96 10.04
CA PHE A 57 2.66 -14.65 9.67
C PHE A 57 3.87 -14.83 8.74
N PRO A 58 4.06 -13.94 7.74
CA PRO A 58 5.28 -13.96 6.95
C PRO A 58 6.46 -13.52 7.85
N PRO A 59 7.59 -14.25 7.85
CA PRO A 59 8.77 -13.82 8.61
C PRO A 59 9.28 -12.48 8.04
N ARG A 60 9.94 -11.67 8.87
CA ARG A 60 10.46 -10.35 8.47
C ARG A 60 11.41 -10.44 7.27
N SER A 61 12.19 -11.51 7.22
CA SER A 61 13.11 -11.80 6.10
C SER A 61 12.41 -11.98 4.74
N ALA A 62 11.10 -12.27 4.73
CA ALA A 62 10.28 -12.39 3.53
C ALA A 62 9.40 -11.16 3.27
N MET A 63 9.55 -10.07 4.02
CA MET A 63 8.81 -8.82 3.80
C MET A 63 9.56 -7.86 2.88
N LEU A 64 8.84 -6.91 2.28
CA LEU A 64 9.46 -5.74 1.68
C LEU A 64 10.18 -4.90 2.74
N ARG A 65 11.17 -4.13 2.33
CA ARG A 65 11.78 -3.11 3.18
C ARG A 65 11.07 -1.77 2.98
N PRO A 66 11.12 -0.84 3.96
CA PRO A 66 10.57 0.51 3.80
C PRO A 66 11.11 1.25 2.57
N ALA A 67 12.38 1.01 2.23
CA ALA A 67 13.04 1.58 1.06
C ALA A 67 12.37 1.16 -0.26
N ASP A 68 11.87 -0.08 -0.36
CA ASP A 68 11.24 -0.59 -1.57
C ASP A 68 9.88 0.12 -1.81
N VAL A 69 9.15 0.44 -0.74
CA VAL A 69 7.92 1.25 -0.81
C VAL A 69 8.23 2.72 -1.14
N ALA A 70 9.31 3.27 -0.57
CA ALA A 70 9.74 4.64 -0.87
C ALA A 70 10.14 4.80 -2.36
N GLU A 71 10.84 3.82 -2.92
CA GLU A 71 11.19 3.78 -4.34
C GLU A 71 9.94 3.73 -5.22
N ALA A 72 8.95 2.91 -4.85
CA ALA A 72 7.66 2.84 -5.54
C ALA A 72 6.89 4.18 -5.50
N ILE A 73 6.91 4.88 -4.35
CA ILE A 73 6.32 6.22 -4.22
C ILE A 73 7.05 7.22 -5.13
N LEU A 74 8.39 7.20 -5.11
CA LEU A 74 9.20 8.06 -5.97
C LEU A 74 8.92 7.79 -7.45
N PHE A 75 8.80 6.51 -7.84
CA PHE A 75 8.45 6.10 -9.18
C PHE A 75 7.14 6.75 -9.63
N VAL A 76 6.05 6.64 -8.86
CA VAL A 76 4.75 7.20 -9.26
C VAL A 76 4.75 8.73 -9.25
N ALA A 77 5.41 9.36 -8.28
CA ALA A 77 5.46 10.82 -8.15
C ALA A 77 6.22 11.47 -9.31
N THR A 78 7.26 10.82 -9.81
CA THR A 78 8.17 11.34 -10.86
C THR A 78 7.72 11.06 -12.29
N ARG A 79 6.58 10.38 -12.49
CA ARG A 79 6.07 10.15 -13.85
C ARG A 79 5.77 11.49 -14.54
N PRO A 80 5.99 11.61 -15.87
CA PRO A 80 5.59 12.80 -16.64
C PRO A 80 4.12 13.18 -16.39
N PRO A 81 3.72 14.46 -16.56
CA PRO A 81 2.37 14.91 -16.22
C PRO A 81 1.24 14.13 -16.90
N GLN A 82 1.45 13.68 -18.15
CA GLN A 82 0.50 12.88 -18.91
C GLN A 82 0.41 11.40 -18.49
N VAL A 83 1.33 10.92 -17.64
CA VAL A 83 1.34 9.54 -17.15
C VAL A 83 0.79 9.54 -15.73
N HIS A 84 -0.30 8.80 -15.54
CA HIS A 84 -0.95 8.65 -14.26
C HIS A 84 -1.03 7.17 -13.88
N VAL A 85 -0.42 6.83 -12.76
CA VAL A 85 -0.52 5.50 -12.15
C VAL A 85 -1.60 5.59 -11.08
N ALA A 86 -2.84 5.21 -11.41
CA ALA A 86 -3.96 5.31 -10.48
C ALA A 86 -3.77 4.37 -9.27
N TRP A 87 -3.30 3.14 -9.51
CA TRP A 87 -3.06 2.16 -8.46
C TRP A 87 -1.75 1.41 -8.68
N LEU A 88 -0.88 1.44 -7.68
CA LEU A 88 0.32 0.64 -7.61
C LEU A 88 0.22 -0.37 -6.46
N ARG A 89 0.24 -1.66 -6.79
CA ARG A 89 0.31 -2.75 -5.82
C ARG A 89 1.68 -3.41 -5.89
N LEU A 90 2.31 -3.61 -4.74
CA LEU A 90 3.65 -4.18 -4.60
C LEU A 90 3.68 -5.14 -3.43
N GLY A 91 4.49 -6.19 -3.51
CA GLY A 91 4.63 -7.20 -2.46
C GLY A 91 5.93 -7.96 -2.63
N PRO A 92 6.31 -8.80 -1.64
CA PRO A 92 7.41 -9.74 -1.78
C PRO A 92 7.22 -10.64 -3.01
N ALA A 93 8.33 -11.12 -3.58
CA ALA A 93 8.35 -12.01 -4.74
C ALA A 93 7.85 -13.43 -4.41
#